data_AF-A0A1A6B453-F1
#
_entry.id   AF-A0A1A6B453-F1
#
_cell.length_a   1.000
_cell.length_b   1.000
_cell.length_c   1.000
_cell.angle_alpha   90.00
_cell.angle_beta   90.00
_cell.angle_gamma   90.00
#
_symmetry.space_group_name_H-M   'P 1'
#
loop_
_entity.id
_entity.type
_entity.pdbx_description
1 polymer ?
#
loop_
_entity_poly.entity_id
_entity_poly.type
_entity_poly.pdbx_seq_one_letter_code
_entity_poly.pdbx_strand_id
1 'polypeptide(L)'
;MRTKYIMKRILQIIPMLIVVSIVAFTLSNLSTGSAAEITIMNEGGQVNTDTVAAVNKELELDKPLYIQYFSWLGRVCHLNLGLSYRSKQPVLDEIMYRFPATLNLALCATALSILIAVPMAIISAKYKNKWIDHFLGLFLPLEPRFLIFG
;
A
#
# COMPACT_ATOMS: atom_id res chain seq x y z
N MET A 1 -5.18 4.01 31.11
CA MET A 1 -6.14 3.59 30.05
C MET A 1 -5.68 3.88 28.60
N ARG A 2 -4.66 4.71 28.31
CA ARG A 2 -4.25 5.03 26.92
C ARG A 2 -3.43 3.94 26.21
N THR A 3 -2.57 3.22 26.93
CA THR A 3 -1.68 2.18 26.36
C THR A 3 -2.43 0.98 25.79
N LYS A 4 -3.51 0.52 26.44
CA LYS A 4 -4.35 -0.58 25.91
C LYS A 4 -5.00 -0.23 24.56
N TYR A 5 -5.40 1.03 24.38
CA TYR A 5 -6.00 1.50 23.13
C TYR A 5 -4.97 1.62 22.00
N ILE A 6 -3.78 2.15 22.30
CA ILE A 6 -2.67 2.24 21.35
C ILE A 6 -2.24 0.82 20.93
N MET A 7 -2.08 -0.10 21.89
CA MET A 7 -1.73 -1.49 21.62
C MET A 7 -2.77 -2.18 20.73
N LYS A 8 -4.08 -1.97 21.02
CA LYS A 8 -5.17 -2.52 20.22
C LYS A 8 -5.15 -1.99 18.79
N ARG A 9 -4.87 -0.70 18.59
CA ARG A 9 -4.74 -0.11 17.24
C ARG A 9 -3.54 -0.67 16.49
N ILE A 10 -2.37 -0.76 17.12
CA ILE A 10 -1.18 -1.36 16.49
C ILE A 10 -1.48 -2.80 16.08
N LEU A 11 -2.12 -3.58 16.96
CA LEU A 11 -2.48 -4.97 16.67
C LEU A 11 -3.52 -5.08 15.54
N GLN A 12 -4.42 -4.12 15.38
CA GLN A 12 -5.37 -4.06 14.27
C GLN A 12 -4.72 -3.67 12.93
N ILE A 13 -3.63 -2.89 12.95
CA ILE A 13 -2.90 -2.48 11.74
C ILE A 13 -2.11 -3.65 11.15
N ILE A 14 -1.56 -4.54 11.98
CA ILE A 14 -0.77 -5.68 11.53
C ILE A 14 -1.51 -6.56 10.50
N PRO A 15 -2.73 -7.10 10.77
CA PRO A 15 -3.44 -7.93 9.80
C PRO A 15 -3.81 -7.14 8.53
N MET A 16 -4.15 -5.85 8.66
CA MET A 16 -4.39 -4.97 7.50
C MET A 16 -3.15 -4.89 6.61
N LEU A 17 -1.96 -4.65 7.18
CA LEU A 17 -0.70 -4.60 6.45
C LEU A 17 -0.37 -5.94 5.79
N ILE A 18 -0.62 -7.06 6.46
CA ILE A 18 -0.42 -8.40 5.89
C ILE A 18 -1.33 -8.60 4.68
N VAL A 19 -2.62 -8.28 4.78
CA VAL A 19 -3.55 -8.42 3.66
C VAL A 19 -3.14 -7.54 2.48
N VAL A 20 -2.86 -6.26 2.72
CA VAL A 20 -2.45 -5.31 1.67
C VAL A 20 -1.12 -5.73 1.03
N SER A 21 -0.15 -6.19 1.82
CA SER A 21 1.14 -6.65 1.28
C SER A 21 1.02 -7.94 0.47
N ILE A 22 0.19 -8.91 0.88
CA ILE A 22 -0.10 -10.11 0.08
C ILE A 22 -0.74 -9.72 -1.25
N VAL A 23 -1.73 -8.83 -1.24
CA VAL A 23 -2.40 -8.36 -2.46
C VAL A 23 -1.42 -7.63 -3.36
N ALA A 24 -0.63 -6.69 -2.82
CA ALA A 24 0.37 -5.95 -3.58
C ALA A 24 1.46 -6.86 -4.16
N PHE A 25 1.95 -7.82 -3.36
CA PHE A 25 2.95 -8.80 -3.80
C PHE A 25 2.41 -9.69 -4.92
N THR A 26 1.19 -10.20 -4.77
CA THR A 26 0.55 -11.05 -5.78
C THR A 26 0.31 -10.26 -7.07
N LEU A 27 -0.19 -9.03 -6.97
CA LEU A 27 -0.44 -8.18 -8.12
C LEU A 27 0.86 -7.78 -8.82
N SER A 28 1.93 -7.50 -8.06
CA SER A 28 3.25 -7.22 -8.59
C SER A 28 3.83 -8.44 -9.31
N ASN A 29 3.71 -9.65 -8.72
CA ASN A 29 4.22 -10.87 -9.34
C ASN A 29 3.42 -11.26 -10.59
N LEU A 30 2.10 -11.05 -10.60
CA LEU A 30 1.25 -11.25 -11.78
C LEU A 30 1.53 -10.22 -12.90
N SER A 31 1.80 -8.96 -12.53
CA SER A 31 2.14 -7.90 -13.49
C SER A 31 3.56 -8.04 -14.05
N THR A 32 4.44 -8.69 -13.31
CA THR A 32 5.85 -8.88 -13.67
C THR A 32 5.98 -10.28 -14.28
N GLY A 33 5.53 -10.44 -15.53
CA GLY A 33 5.78 -11.68 -16.27
C GLY A 33 7.27 -12.01 -16.22
N SER A 34 7.61 -13.19 -15.65
CA SER A 34 8.97 -13.69 -15.48
C SER A 34 9.97 -12.63 -14.97
N ALA A 35 10.01 -12.39 -13.66
CA ALA A 35 10.99 -11.47 -13.06
C ALA A 35 12.45 -11.75 -13.49
N ALA A 36 12.75 -12.99 -13.91
CA ALA A 36 14.01 -13.36 -14.54
C ALA A 36 14.22 -12.70 -15.91
N GLU A 37 13.22 -12.68 -16.79
CA GLU A 37 13.31 -12.04 -18.12
C GLU A 37 13.55 -10.54 -18.02
N ILE A 38 12.88 -9.85 -17.08
CA ILE A 38 13.07 -8.41 -16.87
C ILE A 38 14.46 -8.12 -16.28
N THR A 39 14.95 -8.97 -15.38
CA THR A 39 16.30 -8.84 -14.82
C THR A 39 17.37 -9.02 -15.91
N ILE A 40 17.21 -10.02 -16.80
CA ILE A 40 18.13 -10.29 -17.92
C ILE A 40 18.11 -9.19 -18.97
N MET A 41 16.92 -8.70 -19.35
CA MET A 41 16.79 -7.58 -20.28
C MET A 41 17.46 -6.30 -19.75
N ASN A 42 17.38 -6.03 -18.45
CA ASN A 42 18.04 -4.88 -17.83
C ASN A 42 19.55 -5.06 -17.61
N GLU A 43 20.10 -6.26 -17.72
CA GLU A 43 21.54 -6.54 -17.76
C GLU A 43 22.15 -6.41 -19.16
N GLY A 44 21.33 -6.13 -20.18
CA GLY A 44 21.78 -6.05 -21.57
C GLY A 44 22.11 -7.43 -22.17
N GLY A 45 21.71 -8.51 -21.49
CA GLY A 45 21.90 -9.88 -21.97
C GLY A 45 20.80 -10.30 -22.96
N GLN A 46 21.15 -11.17 -23.89
CA GLN A 46 20.13 -11.91 -24.66
C GLN A 46 19.40 -12.86 -23.70
N VAL A 47 18.07 -12.89 -23.77
CA VAL A 47 17.24 -13.83 -23.02
C VAL A 47 17.50 -15.24 -23.55
N ASN A 48 18.51 -15.90 -22.99
CA ASN A 48 18.83 -17.31 -23.25
C ASN A 48 18.29 -18.18 -22.10
N THR A 49 17.93 -19.43 -22.42
CA THR A 49 17.35 -20.40 -21.46
C THR A 49 18.25 -20.64 -20.26
N ASP A 50 19.57 -20.58 -20.44
CA ASP A 50 20.55 -20.85 -19.38
C ASP A 50 20.71 -19.66 -18.42
N THR A 51 20.62 -18.43 -18.92
CA THR A 51 20.62 -17.21 -18.10
C THR A 51 19.34 -17.07 -17.28
N VAL A 52 18.20 -17.48 -17.82
CA VAL A 52 16.92 -17.52 -17.10
C VAL A 52 16.98 -18.50 -15.92
N ALA A 53 17.60 -19.67 -16.10
CA ALA A 53 17.76 -20.65 -15.03
C ALA A 53 18.69 -20.17 -13.90
N ALA A 54 19.76 -19.44 -14.23
CA ALA A 54 20.66 -18.86 -13.24
C ALA A 54 19.97 -17.77 -12.40
N VAL A 55 19.25 -16.87 -13.07
CA VAL A 55 18.51 -15.78 -12.42
C VAL A 55 17.30 -16.30 -11.62
N ASN A 56 16.62 -17.36 -12.10
CA ASN A 56 15.55 -18.02 -11.34
C ASN A 56 16.05 -18.63 -10.03
N LYS A 57 17.26 -19.21 -10.04
CA LYS A 57 17.90 -19.78 -8.86
C LYS A 57 18.36 -18.70 -7.88
N GLU A 58 18.85 -17.57 -8.39
CA GLU A 58 19.32 -16.43 -7.60
C GLU A 58 18.17 -15.62 -6.99
N LEU A 59 17.06 -15.47 -7.72
CA LEU A 59 15.83 -14.79 -7.26
C LEU A 59 14.86 -15.72 -6.51
N GLU A 60 15.21 -16.99 -6.32
CA GLU A 60 14.37 -18.03 -5.71
C GLU A 60 12.98 -18.20 -6.37
N LEU A 61 12.87 -17.85 -7.66
CA LEU A 61 11.60 -17.85 -8.43
C LEU A 61 11.04 -19.26 -8.64
N ASP A 62 11.85 -20.30 -8.46
CA ASP A 62 11.45 -21.71 -8.49
C ASP A 62 10.65 -22.17 -7.25
N LYS A 63 10.60 -21.36 -6.19
CA LYS A 63 9.90 -21.71 -4.95
C LYS A 63 8.42 -21.31 -5.01
N PRO A 64 7.52 -22.05 -4.34
CA PRO A 64 6.12 -21.65 -4.20
C PRO A 64 5.93 -20.20 -3.73
N LEU A 65 4.90 -19.52 -4.23
CA LEU A 65 4.62 -18.09 -3.96
C LEU A 65 4.67 -17.71 -2.47
N TYR A 66 4.21 -18.61 -1.59
CA TYR A 66 4.26 -18.36 -0.15
C TYR A 66 5.69 -18.27 0.39
N ILE A 67 6.63 -19.08 -0.12
CA ILE A 67 8.04 -19.03 0.31
C ILE A 67 8.69 -17.73 -0.19
N GLN A 68 8.41 -17.33 -1.43
CA GLN A 68 8.89 -16.06 -1.97
C GLN A 68 8.39 -14.87 -1.14
N TYR A 69 7.11 -14.90 -0.74
CA TYR A 69 6.52 -13.87 0.12
C TYR A 69 7.17 -13.83 1.51
N PHE A 70 7.36 -14.97 2.19
CA PHE A 70 7.99 -14.98 3.52
C PHE A 70 9.48 -14.60 3.48
N SER A 71 10.22 -15.00 2.43
CA SER A 71 11.61 -14.58 2.19
C SER A 71 11.71 -13.07 1.94
N TRP A 72 10.80 -12.51 1.13
CA TRP A 72 10.68 -11.06 0.93
C TRP A 72 10.30 -10.34 2.23
N LEU A 73 9.27 -10.82 2.95
CA LEU A 73 8.81 -10.24 4.21
C LEU A 73 9.93 -10.22 5.26
N GLY A 74 10.72 -11.29 5.36
CA GLY A 74 11.88 -11.35 6.24
C GLY A 74 12.94 -10.29 5.93
N ARG A 75 13.22 -10.04 4.63
CA ARG A 75 14.12 -8.97 4.19
C ARG A 75 13.54 -7.58 4.50
N VAL A 76 12.26 -7.37 4.23
CA VAL A 76 11.55 -6.09 4.52
C VAL A 76 11.56 -5.78 6.02
N CYS A 77 11.38 -6.79 6.89
CA CYS A 77 11.46 -6.62 8.34
C CYS A 77 12.85 -6.15 8.81
N HIS A 78 13.92 -6.41 8.05
CA HIS A 78 15.27 -5.90 8.30
C HIS A 78 15.54 -4.56 7.58
N LEU A 79 14.49 -3.83 7.17
CA LEU A 79 14.55 -2.64 6.33
C LEU A 79 15.21 -2.87 4.95
N ASN A 80 15.37 -4.12 4.52
CA ASN A 80 15.91 -4.41 3.20
C ASN A 80 14.76 -4.63 2.20
N LEU A 81 14.39 -3.57 1.49
CA LEU A 81 13.37 -3.60 0.43
C LEU A 81 13.90 -4.20 -0.89
N GLY A 82 15.20 -4.46 -0.98
CA GLY A 82 15.86 -4.96 -2.19
C GLY A 82 16.13 -3.87 -3.24
N LEU A 83 16.51 -4.33 -4.43
CA LEU A 83 16.76 -3.50 -5.60
C LEU A 83 15.50 -3.45 -6.48
N SER A 84 15.24 -2.30 -7.08
CA SER A 84 14.20 -2.15 -8.08
C SER A 84 14.57 -2.91 -9.34
N TYR A 85 13.71 -3.83 -9.80
CA TYR A 85 13.92 -4.60 -11.03
C TYR A 85 14.03 -3.73 -12.28
N ARG A 86 13.54 -2.48 -12.24
CA ARG A 86 13.57 -1.54 -13.38
C ARG A 86 14.74 -0.56 -13.33
N SER A 87 15.06 -0.02 -12.16
CA SER A 87 16.08 1.04 -12.01
C SER A 87 17.41 0.55 -11.43
N LYS A 88 17.48 -0.71 -10.94
CA LYS A 88 18.62 -1.29 -10.21
C LYS A 88 19.10 -0.49 -9.00
N GLN A 89 18.30 0.47 -8.54
CA GLN A 89 18.59 1.25 -7.35
C GLN A 89 17.90 0.62 -6.13
N PRO A 90 18.45 0.84 -4.92
CA PRO A 90 17.75 0.48 -3.70
C PRO A 90 16.34 1.10 -3.70
N VAL A 91 15.32 0.28 -3.48
CA VAL A 91 13.93 0.74 -3.48
C VAL A 91 13.71 1.84 -2.42
N LEU A 92 14.46 1.78 -1.32
CA LEU A 92 14.45 2.82 -0.29
C LEU A 92 14.84 4.20 -0.84
N ASP A 93 15.86 4.28 -1.67
CA ASP A 93 16.32 5.56 -2.23
C ASP A 93 15.28 6.12 -3.20
N GLU A 94 14.65 5.25 -3.99
CA GLU A 94 13.58 5.63 -4.90
C GLU A 94 12.33 6.11 -4.15
N ILE A 95 12.00 5.48 -3.02
CA ILE A 95 10.93 5.94 -2.12
C ILE A 95 11.29 7.30 -1.53
N MET A 96 12.50 7.46 -0.99
CA MET A 96 12.95 8.71 -0.37
C MET A 96 12.99 9.86 -1.37
N TYR A 97 13.36 9.58 -2.63
CA TYR A 97 13.35 10.57 -3.70
C TYR A 97 11.94 11.02 -4.08
N ARG A 98 10.95 10.11 -4.07
CA ARG A 98 9.56 10.42 -4.40
C ARG A 98 8.73 10.94 -3.22
N PHE A 99 9.18 10.70 -2.00
CA PHE A 99 8.48 11.05 -0.77
C PHE A 99 8.10 12.55 -0.68
N PRO A 100 8.99 13.52 -1.01
CA PRO A 100 8.64 14.94 -0.97
C PRO A 100 7.51 15.30 -1.94
N ALA A 101 7.45 14.66 -3.11
CA ALA A 101 6.40 14.92 -4.09
C ALA A 101 5.03 14.45 -3.58
N THR A 102 4.95 13.25 -3.01
CA THR A 102 3.72 12.73 -2.39
C THR A 102 3.30 13.60 -1.20
N LEU A 103 4.25 14.09 -0.40
CA LEU A 103 3.96 14.98 0.72
C LEU A 103 3.35 16.30 0.25
N ASN A 104 3.92 16.92 -0.78
CA ASN A 104 3.36 18.14 -1.37
C ASN A 104 1.94 17.92 -1.90
N LEU A 105 1.71 16.83 -2.62
CA LEU A 105 0.37 16.47 -3.11
C LEU A 105 -0.62 16.26 -1.96
N ALA A 106 -0.22 15.53 -0.91
CA ALA A 106 -1.06 15.27 0.25
C ALA A 106 -1.41 16.56 1.01
N LEU A 107 -0.45 17.48 1.15
CA LEU A 107 -0.66 18.79 1.76
C LEU A 107 -1.62 19.65 0.93
N CYS A 108 -1.43 19.72 -0.39
CA CYS A 108 -2.35 20.44 -1.28
C CYS A 108 -3.76 19.85 -1.23
N ALA A 109 -3.90 18.53 -1.30
CA ALA A 109 -5.18 17.84 -1.23
C ALA A 109 -5.88 18.09 0.11
N THR A 110 -5.13 18.07 1.22
CA THR A 110 -5.66 18.33 2.56
C THR A 110 -6.07 19.79 2.71
N ALA A 111 -5.27 20.74 2.22
CA ALA A 111 -5.60 22.16 2.24
C ALA A 111 -6.88 22.44 1.44
N LEU A 112 -7.00 21.86 0.23
CA LEU A 112 -8.19 22.00 -0.60
C LEU A 112 -9.40 21.31 0.05
N SER A 113 -9.21 20.14 0.65
CA SER A 113 -10.25 19.44 1.40
C SER A 113 -10.75 20.28 2.57
N ILE A 114 -9.88 20.90 3.35
CA ILE A 114 -10.27 21.79 4.46
C ILE A 114 -11.01 23.02 3.91
N LEU A 115 -10.51 23.60 2.82
CA LEU A 115 -11.12 24.79 2.20
C LEU A 115 -12.56 24.52 1.72
N ILE A 116 -12.86 23.30 1.29
CA ILE A 116 -14.22 22.91 0.87
C ILE A 116 -15.05 22.38 2.06
N ALA A 117 -14.47 21.51 2.88
CA ALA A 117 -15.15 20.84 3.99
C ALA A 117 -15.58 21.83 5.08
N VAL A 118 -14.77 22.86 5.39
CA VAL A 118 -15.11 23.83 6.44
C VAL A 118 -16.33 24.69 6.06
N PRO A 119 -16.39 25.36 4.89
CA PRO A 119 -17.60 26.07 4.46
C PRO A 119 -18.81 25.15 4.35
N MET A 120 -18.63 23.94 3.81
CA MET A 120 -19.72 22.97 3.64
C MET A 120 -20.25 22.47 4.99
N ALA A 121 -19.37 22.26 5.98
CA ALA A 121 -19.74 21.94 7.36
C ALA A 121 -20.48 23.10 8.04
N ILE A 122 -20.06 24.35 7.83
CA ILE A 122 -20.73 25.54 8.37
C ILE A 122 -22.13 25.70 7.76
N ILE A 123 -22.27 25.53 6.44
CA ILE A 123 -23.57 25.56 5.75
C ILE A 123 -24.47 24.43 6.26
N SER A 124 -23.95 23.20 6.38
CA SER A 124 -24.68 22.07 6.94
C SER A 124 -25.15 22.32 8.38
N ALA A 125 -24.31 22.93 9.22
CA ALA A 125 -24.66 23.28 10.59
C ALA A 125 -25.72 24.39 10.66
N LYS A 126 -25.69 25.36 9.73
CA LYS A 126 -26.64 26.48 9.66
C LYS A 126 -28.01 26.05 9.09
N TYR A 127 -28.04 25.12 8.14
CA TYR A 127 -29.26 24.57 7.55
C TYR A 127 -29.63 23.19 8.10
N LYS A 128 -29.30 22.92 9.37
CA LYS A 128 -29.81 21.77 10.12
C LYS A 128 -31.33 21.67 9.91
N ASN A 129 -31.82 20.50 9.51
CA ASN A 129 -33.22 20.14 9.23
C ASN A 129 -33.85 20.43 7.84
N LYS A 130 -33.08 20.67 6.75
CA LYS A 130 -33.68 20.65 5.38
C LYS A 130 -32.88 19.79 4.39
N TRP A 131 -33.56 18.77 3.83
CA TRP A 131 -33.29 17.90 2.65
C TRP A 131 -31.88 17.30 2.43
N ILE A 132 -30.81 18.01 2.79
CA ILE A 132 -29.41 17.60 2.69
C ILE A 132 -29.06 16.49 3.70
N ASP A 133 -29.71 16.48 4.87
CA ASP A 133 -29.53 15.42 5.89
C ASP A 133 -30.08 14.06 5.41
N HIS A 134 -31.10 14.06 4.54
CA HIS A 134 -31.69 12.84 4.00
C HIS A 134 -30.83 12.21 2.88
N PHE A 135 -30.17 13.03 2.06
CA PHE A 135 -29.23 12.55 1.04
C PHE A 135 -27.92 12.01 1.66
N LEU A 136 -27.42 12.65 2.71
CA LEU A 136 -26.24 12.18 3.45
C LEU A 136 -26.52 10.89 4.25
N GLY A 137 -27.73 10.74 4.78
CA GLY A 137 -28.16 9.49 5.43
C GLY A 137 -28.35 8.31 4.45
N LEU A 138 -28.72 8.58 3.19
CA LEU A 138 -28.90 7.56 2.16
C LEU A 138 -27.57 7.05 1.59
N PHE A 139 -26.56 7.92 1.45
CA PHE A 139 -25.28 7.57 0.82
C PHE A 139 -24.25 6.95 1.79
N LEU A 140 -24.51 7.00 3.10
CA LEU A 140 -23.60 6.48 4.12
C LEU A 140 -24.20 5.35 4.97
N PRO A 141 -24.69 4.24 4.40
CA PRO A 141 -25.14 3.10 5.19
C PRO A 141 -23.95 2.21 5.57
N LEU A 142 -22.92 2.72 6.26
CA LEU A 142 -21.80 1.88 6.76
C LEU A 142 -21.20 2.37 8.09
N GLU A 143 -22.03 2.70 9.07
CA GLU A 143 -21.63 2.63 10.47
C GLU A 143 -22.64 1.73 11.20
N PRO A 144 -22.29 0.47 11.54
CA PRO A 144 -23.13 -0.34 12.40
C PRO A 144 -23.18 0.31 13.79
N ARG A 145 -24.25 1.06 14.06
CA ARG A 145 -24.65 1.59 15.37
C ARG A 145 -24.89 0.53 16.46
N PHE A 146 -24.51 -0.73 16.24
CA PHE A 146 -24.89 -1.89 17.05
C PHE A 146 -23.94 -2.23 18.20
N LEU A 147 -22.91 -1.44 18.51
CA LEU A 147 -21.95 -1.75 19.58
C LEU A 147 -21.97 -0.80 20.80
N ILE A 148 -22.96 0.09 20.93
CA ILE A 148 -23.05 1.02 22.09
C ILE A 148 -24.15 0.65 23.09
N PHE A 149 -25.00 -0.34 22.81
CA PHE A 149 -25.92 -0.89 23.80
C PHE A 149 -25.87 -2.42 23.78
N GLY A 150 -25.07 -2.97 24.69
CA GLY A 150 -24.91 -4.39 24.97
C GLY A 150 -23.94 -4.56 26.13
#